data_AF-A0A942BL63-F1
#
_entry.id   AF-A0A942BL63-F1
#
_cell.length_a   1.000
_cell.length_b   1.000
_cell.length_c   1.000
_cell.angle_alpha   90.00
_cell.angle_beta   90.00
_cell.angle_gamma   90.00
#
_symmetry.space_group_name_H-M   'P 1'
#
loop_
_entity.id
_entity.type
_entity.pdbx_description
1 polymer ?
#
loop_
_entity_poly.entity_id
_entity_poly.type
_entity_poly.pdbx_seq_one_letter_code
_entity_poly.pdbx_strand_id
1 'polypeptide(L)'
;MSRKVAADNLKVCCLCGAVNASSNVECFVCRWHGAFEQDPEIVESHVSELIGQCPELLNTPFAERLRPTPWWTRVRNFFVRHFTRRVDLRV
;
A
#
# COMPACT_ATOMS: atom_id res chain seq x y z
N MET A 1 -8.88 -11.88 -15.40
CA MET A 1 -7.54 -11.26 -15.24
C MET A 1 -6.73 -12.11 -14.28
N SER A 2 -5.49 -12.45 -14.65
CA SER A 2 -4.68 -13.51 -14.03
C SER A 2 -4.42 -13.30 -12.54
N ARG A 3 -4.97 -14.17 -11.68
CA ARG A 3 -4.70 -14.22 -10.22
C ARG A 3 -3.20 -14.21 -9.89
N LYS A 4 -2.42 -14.95 -10.69
CA LYS A 4 -0.95 -15.01 -10.59
C LYS A 4 -0.24 -13.64 -10.58
N VAL A 5 -0.77 -12.65 -11.30
CA VAL A 5 -0.12 -11.33 -11.44
C VAL A 5 -0.24 -10.49 -10.15
N ALA A 6 -1.26 -10.76 -9.32
CA ALA A 6 -1.45 -10.06 -8.06
C ALA A 6 -0.47 -10.55 -6.97
N ALA A 7 -0.20 -11.86 -6.90
CA ALA A 7 0.69 -12.43 -5.89
C ALA A 7 2.13 -11.92 -6.01
N ASP A 8 2.68 -11.87 -7.23
CA ASP A 8 4.09 -11.47 -7.44
C ASP A 8 4.35 -9.97 -7.15
N ASN A 9 3.31 -9.14 -7.20
CA ASN A 9 3.43 -7.69 -7.05
C ASN A 9 2.95 -7.18 -5.70
N LEU A 10 2.50 -8.07 -4.82
CA LEU A 10 1.96 -7.73 -3.50
C LEU A 10 2.72 -8.50 -2.42
N LYS A 11 2.60 -8.01 -1.19
CA LYS A 11 3.14 -8.64 0.01
C LYS A 11 2.31 -8.25 1.23
N VAL A 12 2.29 -9.09 2.26
CA VAL A 12 1.48 -8.85 3.46
C VAL A 12 2.39 -8.48 4.63
N CYS A 13 2.00 -7.45 5.38
CA CYS A 13 2.74 -7.07 6.57
C CYS A 13 2.50 -8.09 7.70
N CYS A 14 3.56 -8.73 8.19
CA CYS A 14 3.47 -9.71 9.28
C CYS A 14 3.00 -9.13 10.61
N LEU A 15 3.03 -7.81 10.78
CA LEU A 15 2.60 -7.16 12.03
C LEU A 15 1.11 -6.78 12.03
N CYS A 16 0.61 -6.25 10.92
CA CYS A 16 -0.74 -5.67 10.88
C CYS A 16 -1.63 -6.24 9.77
N GLY A 17 -1.16 -7.24 9.02
CA GLY A 17 -1.94 -7.91 7.96
C GLY A 17 -2.18 -7.06 6.70
N ALA A 18 -1.63 -5.85 6.61
CA ALA A 18 -1.88 -4.97 5.47
C ALA A 18 -1.27 -5.53 4.17
N VAL A 19 -2.05 -5.54 3.09
CA VAL A 19 -1.59 -5.85 1.73
C VAL A 19 -0.85 -4.63 1.15
N ASN A 20 0.43 -4.78 0.88
CA ASN A 20 1.33 -3.75 0.36
C ASN A 20 1.77 -4.10 -1.05
N ALA A 21 2.20 -3.11 -1.85
CA ALA A 21 2.91 -3.40 -3.09
C ALA A 21 4.31 -3.94 -2.78
N SER A 22 4.83 -4.81 -3.64
CA SER A 22 6.18 -5.39 -3.50
C SER A 22 7.25 -4.30 -3.40
N SER A 23 7.06 -3.20 -4.13
CA SER A 23 7.93 -2.02 -4.15
C SER A 23 7.91 -1.16 -2.88
N ASN A 24 6.94 -1.34 -1.96
CA ASN A 24 6.92 -0.60 -0.71
C ASN A 24 8.05 -1.07 0.22
N VAL A 25 8.99 -0.19 0.59
CA VAL A 25 10.10 -0.56 1.48
C VAL A 25 9.64 -0.73 2.94
N GLU A 26 8.58 -0.04 3.33
CA GLU A 26 7.93 -0.11 4.65
C GLU A 26 6.42 -0.38 4.51
N CYS A 27 5.79 -0.90 5.56
CA CYS A 27 4.34 -1.04 5.58
C CYS A 27 3.69 0.35 5.54
N PHE A 28 2.79 0.60 4.59
CA PHE A 28 2.15 1.92 4.47
C PHE A 28 1.22 2.26 5.65
N VAL A 29 0.75 1.24 6.38
CA VAL A 29 -0.11 1.39 7.56
C VAL A 29 0.74 1.59 8.82
N CYS A 30 1.52 0.58 9.22
CA CYS A 30 2.20 0.57 10.52
C CYS A 30 3.67 1.00 10.47
N ARG A 31 4.21 1.33 9.28
CA ARG A 31 5.62 1.71 9.07
C ARG A 31 6.63 0.63 9.44
N TRP A 32 6.20 -0.63 9.55
CA TRP A 32 7.10 -1.76 9.73
C TRP A 32 8.15 -1.80 8.61
N HIS A 33 9.42 -1.94 9.01
CA HIS A 33 10.55 -2.18 8.13
C HIS A 33 11.12 -3.55 8.48
N GLY A 34 11.05 -4.49 7.54
CA GLY A 34 11.52 -5.85 7.77
C GLY A 34 10.95 -6.84 6.78
N ALA A 35 10.86 -8.10 7.21
CA ALA A 35 10.25 -9.15 6.41
C ALA A 35 8.74 -8.90 6.23
N PHE A 36 8.25 -9.31 5.08
CA PHE A 36 6.84 -9.35 4.72
C PHE A 36 6.53 -10.77 4.27
N GLU A 37 5.27 -11.17 4.42
CA GLU A 37 4.78 -12.43 3.89
C GLU A 37 4.54 -12.30 2.37
N GLN A 38 5.04 -13.27 1.63
CA GLN A 38 5.00 -13.31 0.17
C GLN A 38 4.48 -14.64 -0.37
N ASP A 39 4.10 -15.58 0.51
CA ASP A 39 3.38 -16.77 0.09
C ASP A 39 2.14 -16.35 -0.73
N PRO A 40 2.04 -16.78 -2.00
CA PRO A 40 0.91 -16.47 -2.86
C PRO A 40 -0.43 -16.80 -2.22
N GLU A 41 -0.54 -17.89 -1.47
CA GLU A 41 -1.80 -18.30 -0.84
C GLU A 41 -2.23 -17.30 0.25
N ILE A 42 -1.27 -16.82 1.04
CA ILE A 42 -1.53 -15.82 2.09
C ILE A 42 -1.89 -14.47 1.47
N VAL A 43 -1.14 -14.04 0.46
CA VAL A 43 -1.40 -12.78 -0.26
C VAL A 43 -2.79 -12.81 -0.90
N GLU A 44 -3.16 -13.89 -1.58
CA GLU A 44 -4.47 -14.05 -2.22
C GLU A 44 -5.61 -14.04 -1.20
N SER A 45 -5.42 -14.67 -0.04
CA SER A 45 -6.41 -14.70 1.04
C SER A 45 -6.71 -13.29 1.55
N HIS A 46 -5.68 -12.50 1.86
CA HIS A 46 -5.85 -11.12 2.34
C HIS A 46 -6.42 -10.18 1.27
N VAL A 47 -6.04 -10.36 0.00
CA VAL A 47 -6.64 -9.59 -1.10
C VAL A 47 -8.12 -9.92 -1.24
N SER A 48 -8.49 -11.20 -1.13
CA SER A 48 -9.88 -11.64 -1.20
C SER A 48 -10.71 -11.09 -0.04
N GLU A 49 -10.15 -11.07 1.17
CA GLU A 49 -10.76 -10.43 2.33
C GLU A 49 -11.00 -8.93 2.08
N LEU A 50 -10.00 -8.22 1.57
CA LEU A 50 -10.10 -6.79 1.27
C LEU A 50 -11.19 -6.50 0.21
N ILE A 51 -11.26 -7.33 -0.83
CA ILE A 51 -12.32 -7.24 -1.86
C ILE A 51 -13.68 -7.54 -1.25
N GLY A 52 -13.79 -8.52 -0.36
CA GLY A 52 -15.03 -8.83 0.36
C GLY A 52 -15.53 -7.65 1.21
N GLN A 53 -14.60 -6.93 1.86
CA GLN A 53 -14.91 -5.72 2.63
C GLN A 53 -15.23 -4.51 1.74
N CYS A 54 -14.64 -4.42 0.55
CA CYS A 54 -14.76 -3.30 -0.37
C CYS A 54 -14.91 -3.80 -1.82
N PRO A 55 -16.11 -4.25 -2.22
CA PRO A 55 -16.33 -4.83 -3.55
C PRO A 55 -16.09 -3.85 -4.71
N GLU A 56 -16.17 -2.54 -4.44
CA GLU A 56 -15.85 -1.44 -5.37
C GLU A 56 -14.41 -1.52 -5.94
N LEU A 57 -13.50 -2.20 -5.24
CA LEU A 57 -12.12 -2.43 -5.71
C LEU A 57 -12.05 -3.29 -6.97
N LEU A 58 -13.05 -4.13 -7.23
CA LEU A 58 -13.14 -4.91 -8.47
C LEU A 58 -13.67 -4.11 -9.66
N ASN A 59 -14.52 -3.11 -9.38
CA ASN A 59 -15.27 -2.37 -10.40
C ASN A 59 -14.60 -1.06 -10.82
N THR A 60 -13.46 -0.73 -10.23
CA THR A 60 -12.73 0.50 -10.51
C THR A 60 -11.84 0.30 -11.74
N PRO A 61 -12.03 1.07 -12.83
CA PRO A 61 -11.11 1.07 -13.97
C PRO A 61 -9.80 1.76 -13.54
N PHE A 62 -8.95 1.05 -12.81
CA PHE A 62 -7.63 1.52 -12.36
C PHE A 62 -6.62 1.70 -13.52
N ALA A 63 -7.01 1.35 -14.75
CA ALA A 63 -6.13 1.40 -15.92
C ALA A 63 -5.68 2.82 -16.33
N GLU A 64 -6.33 3.89 -15.85
CA GLU A 64 -6.15 5.22 -16.46
C GLU A 64 -5.29 6.22 -15.68
N ARG A 65 -4.61 5.81 -14.60
CA ARG A 65 -3.82 6.73 -13.77
C ARG A 65 -2.35 6.39 -13.57
N LEU A 66 -1.73 5.68 -14.52
CA LEU A 66 -0.26 5.73 -14.69
C LEU A 66 0.17 7.03 -15.41
N ARG A 67 -0.24 8.19 -14.91
CA ARG A 67 0.48 9.43 -15.25
C ARG A 67 1.78 9.40 -14.44
N PRO A 68 2.96 9.52 -15.07
CA PRO A 68 4.22 9.55 -14.34
C PRO A 68 4.12 10.64 -13.28
N THR A 69 4.23 10.25 -12.01
CA THR A 69 4.21 11.22 -10.93
C THR A 69 5.46 12.07 -11.05
N PRO A 70 5.33 13.40 -11.13
CA PRO A 70 6.50 14.26 -11.21
C PRO A 70 7.35 14.10 -9.94
N TRP A 71 8.66 14.22 -10.09
CA TRP A 71 9.64 14.11 -9.01
C TRP A 71 9.32 15.02 -7.81
N TRP A 72 8.66 16.16 -8.05
CA TRP A 72 8.28 17.12 -7.01
C TRP A 72 7.21 16.59 -6.03
N THR A 73 6.42 15.57 -6.40
CA THR A 73 5.42 14.99 -5.48
C THR A 73 6.08 14.20 -4.35
N ARG A 74 7.25 13.59 -4.61
CA ARG A 74 8.07 12.94 -3.56
C ARG A 74 8.63 13.96 -2.58
N VAL A 75 9.11 15.10 -3.09
CA VAL A 75 9.62 16.21 -2.27
C VAL A 75 8.49 16.81 -1.43
N ARG A 76 7.31 17.05 -2.03
CA ARG A 76 6.15 17.59 -1.31
C ARG A 76 5.69 16.67 -0.18
N ASN A 77 5.62 15.36 -0.41
CA ASN A 77 5.24 14.40 0.63
C ASN A 77 6.28 14.33 1.77
N PHE A 78 7.56 14.57 1.48
CA PHE A 78 8.61 14.72 2.48
C PHE A 78 8.40 15.98 3.33
N PHE A 79 8.10 17.12 2.69
CA PHE A 79 7.83 18.39 3.39
C PHE A 79 6.54 18.36 4.22
N VAL A 80 5.45 17.79 3.69
CA VAL A 80 4.19 17.65 4.43
C VAL A 80 4.40 16.76 5.66
N ARG A 81 5.15 15.65 5.54
CA ARG A 81 5.47 14.74 6.66
C ARG A 81 6.37 15.41 7.71
N HIS A 82 7.15 16.41 7.34
CA HIS A 82 8.00 17.18 8.26
C HIS A 82 7.29 18.37 8.92
N PHE A 83 6.34 19.01 8.24
CA PHE A 83 5.61 20.17 8.77
C PHE A 83 4.39 19.80 9.61
N THR A 84 3.69 18.70 9.33
CA THR A 84 2.56 18.26 10.18
C THR A 84 3.00 17.72 11.54
N ARG A 85 4.30 17.45 11.75
CA ARG A 85 4.87 17.14 13.08
C ARG A 85 5.17 18.36 13.95
N ARG A 86 5.03 19.60 13.44
CA ARG A 86 5.29 20.84 14.19
C ARG A 86 4.04 21.61 14.61
N VAL A 87 2.84 21.09 14.35
CA VAL A 87 1.59 21.73 14.78
C VAL A 87 0.86 20.85 15.79
N ASP A 88 1.56 20.52 16.88
CA ASP A 88 0.95 20.13 18.16
C ASP A 88 1.73 20.86 19.26
N LEU A 89 1.54 22.18 19.31
CA LEU A 89 1.82 22.98 20.49
C LEU A 89 0.48 23.29 21.14
N ARG A 90 0.10 22.41 22.08
CA ARG A 90 -0.50 22.71 23.38
C ARG A 90 -1.27 24.04 23.46
N VAL A 91 -2.60 23.97 23.40
CA VAL A 91 -3.55 24.73 24.24
C VAL A 91 -4.72 23.81 24.56
#